data_AF-A0A6A5KUY0-F1
#
_entry.id   AF-A0A6A5KUY0-F1
#
_cell.length_a   1.000
_cell.length_b   1.000
_cell.length_c   1.000
_cell.angle_alpha   90.00
_cell.angle_beta   90.00
_cell.angle_gamma   90.00
#
_symmetry.space_group_name_H-M   'P 1'
#
loop_
_entity.id
_entity.type
_entity.pdbx_description
1 polymer ?
#
loop_
_entity_poly.entity_id
_entity_poly.type
_entity_poly.pdbx_seq_one_letter_code
_entity_poly.pdbx_strand_id
1 'polypeptide(L)'
;MSANSLCFEEARNARISGGIQLEECLRHIVAHYGGLRHEADAEGQRPYIPSGFEDEVRNLLLSEDIQPLDDDSVATIHSIFLSGFQGDVAAVRKLIDSFSMNSEYYLRPLMRISTEKGDAQLLRVCFENGFSGTSYLDSEHLLRSRVHSNPTTAWLDVLFEFDFRQWRTDPQQLGQWRTWHHVLYMGAECTRWWIEHGGRTPRVRGLFEHARGWPGAPTVRVLLDQFGVDWFNDSGTLQLAVKNHDFETVKMLVEAGADVNEDVTDWQMDVREHRAAPLSALHMAVFAKSEKMIRYLAEHGAKLERKYVYIPDPYNQLPKEYRVFVDLVVELGAVKEETSL
;
A
#
# COMPACT_ATOMS: atom_id res chain seq x y z
N MET A 1 -35.94 20.44 -6.42
CA MET A 1 -35.46 19.19 -7.03
C MET A 1 -35.67 18.03 -6.04
N SER A 2 -36.83 17.36 -5.98
CA SER A 2 -37.08 16.36 -4.91
C SER A 2 -37.85 15.12 -5.38
N ALA A 3 -37.25 14.25 -6.20
CA ALA A 3 -37.86 12.92 -6.35
C ALA A 3 -36.88 11.75 -6.28
N ASN A 4 -35.70 11.80 -6.93
CA ASN A 4 -34.84 10.61 -6.97
C ASN A 4 -33.36 10.98 -6.74
N SER A 5 -33.00 11.54 -5.58
CA SER A 5 -31.57 11.61 -5.24
C SER A 5 -31.16 10.37 -4.48
N LEU A 6 -30.09 9.73 -4.91
CA LEU A 6 -29.47 8.58 -4.25
C LEU A 6 -28.66 9.03 -3.03
N CYS A 7 -28.55 8.18 -2.01
CA CYS A 7 -27.58 8.37 -0.92
C CYS A 7 -26.14 8.11 -1.41
N PHE A 8 -25.14 8.37 -0.57
CA PHE A 8 -23.72 8.18 -0.93
C PHE A 8 -23.40 6.75 -1.40
N GLU A 9 -23.90 5.74 -0.67
CA GLU A 9 -23.64 4.34 -1.01
C GLU A 9 -24.35 3.95 -2.31
N GLU A 10 -25.62 4.31 -2.46
CA GLU A 10 -26.42 4.01 -3.65
C GLU A 10 -25.82 4.63 -4.91
N ALA A 11 -25.42 5.89 -4.85
CA ALA A 11 -24.77 6.58 -5.98
C ALA A 11 -23.46 5.89 -6.37
N ARG A 12 -22.62 5.53 -5.38
CA ARG A 12 -21.37 4.80 -5.62
C ARG A 12 -21.61 3.42 -6.23
N ASN A 13 -22.54 2.64 -5.69
CA ASN A 13 -22.87 1.31 -6.18
C ASN A 13 -23.49 1.34 -7.58
N ALA A 14 -24.34 2.33 -7.86
CA ALA A 14 -24.87 2.56 -9.19
C ALA A 14 -23.76 2.93 -10.19
N ARG A 15 -22.77 3.74 -9.80
CA ARG A 15 -21.60 4.07 -10.64
C ARG A 15 -20.74 2.84 -10.91
N ILE A 16 -20.39 2.07 -9.88
CA ILE A 16 -19.54 0.87 -10.01
C ILE A 16 -20.21 -0.20 -10.87
N SER A 17 -21.53 -0.36 -10.76
CA SER A 17 -22.30 -1.29 -11.58
C SER A 17 -22.60 -0.79 -13.00
N GLY A 18 -22.20 0.45 -13.35
CA GLY A 18 -22.47 1.07 -14.64
C GLY A 18 -23.92 1.52 -14.84
N GLY A 19 -24.72 1.54 -13.77
CA GLY A 19 -26.11 1.98 -13.78
C GLY A 19 -26.26 3.50 -13.97
N ILE A 20 -25.28 4.29 -13.55
CA ILE A 20 -25.21 5.74 -13.80
C ILE A 20 -23.80 6.17 -14.24
N GLN A 21 -23.73 7.29 -14.96
CA GLN A 21 -22.45 7.87 -15.38
C GLN A 21 -21.79 8.67 -14.23
N LEU A 22 -20.49 8.96 -14.34
CA LEU A 22 -19.75 9.74 -13.35
C LEU A 22 -20.40 11.10 -13.07
N GLU A 23 -20.81 11.83 -14.11
CA GLU A 23 -21.41 13.15 -13.96
C GLU A 23 -22.72 13.10 -13.14
N GLU A 24 -23.55 12.10 -13.40
CA GLU A 24 -24.80 11.86 -12.67
C GLU A 24 -24.54 11.43 -11.22
N CYS A 25 -23.55 10.55 -11.00
CA CYS A 25 -23.09 10.20 -9.66
C CYS A 25 -22.67 11.45 -8.88
N LEU A 26 -21.88 12.35 -9.49
CA LEU A 26 -21.44 13.59 -8.85
C LEU A 26 -22.61 14.53 -8.54
N ARG A 27 -23.66 14.56 -9.37
CA ARG A 27 -24.86 15.35 -9.05
C ARG A 27 -25.54 14.85 -7.77
N HIS A 28 -25.64 13.53 -7.57
CA HIS A 28 -26.18 12.96 -6.33
C HIS A 28 -25.31 13.31 -5.12
N ILE A 29 -23.99 13.11 -5.23
CA ILE A 29 -23.05 13.38 -4.14
C ILE A 29 -23.03 14.88 -3.77
N VAL A 30 -22.98 15.77 -4.75
CA VAL A 30 -22.85 17.21 -4.51
C VAL A 30 -24.16 17.84 -4.05
N ALA A 31 -25.33 17.23 -4.31
CA ALA A 31 -26.62 17.69 -3.77
C ALA A 31 -26.63 17.76 -2.23
N HIS A 32 -25.81 16.96 -1.54
CA HIS A 32 -25.68 17.02 -0.08
C HIS A 32 -25.06 18.34 0.42
N TYR A 33 -24.25 19.04 -0.39
CA TYR A 33 -23.76 20.38 -0.04
C TYR A 33 -24.91 21.39 0.03
N GLY A 34 -25.95 21.23 -0.80
CA GLY A 34 -27.17 22.05 -0.79
C GLY A 34 -28.16 21.70 0.33
N GLY A 35 -27.74 20.91 1.33
CA GLY A 35 -28.59 20.54 2.47
C GLY A 35 -29.45 19.30 2.27
N LEU A 36 -29.32 18.59 1.14
CA LEU A 36 -29.98 17.28 0.97
C LEU A 36 -29.45 16.29 2.03
N ARG A 37 -30.34 15.58 2.70
CA ARG A 37 -30.01 14.53 3.67
C ARG A 37 -30.89 13.31 3.39
N HIS A 38 -30.28 12.15 3.22
CA HIS A 38 -30.98 10.88 3.08
C HIS A 38 -31.08 10.19 4.45
N GLU A 39 -32.18 9.49 4.73
CA GLU A 39 -32.33 8.74 6.00
C GLU A 39 -31.22 7.70 6.17
N ALA A 40 -30.82 7.04 5.08
CA ALA A 40 -29.69 6.10 5.07
C ALA A 40 -28.32 6.70 5.43
N ASP A 41 -28.16 8.03 5.36
CA ASP A 41 -26.94 8.73 5.75
C ASP A 41 -26.98 9.24 7.20
N ALA A 42 -28.10 9.05 7.90
CA ALA A 42 -28.25 9.44 9.29
C ALA A 42 -27.24 8.70 10.18
N GLU A 43 -26.75 9.40 11.21
CA GLU A 43 -25.81 8.83 12.18
C GLU A 43 -26.39 7.55 12.82
N GLY A 44 -25.56 6.50 12.92
CA GLY A 44 -25.98 5.18 13.42
C GLY A 44 -26.65 4.26 12.38
N GLN A 45 -27.08 4.78 11.23
CA GLN A 45 -27.62 3.98 10.11
C GLN A 45 -26.68 3.91 8.90
N ARG A 46 -25.55 4.63 8.96
CA ARG A 46 -24.63 4.79 7.84
C ARG A 46 -24.06 3.44 7.39
N PRO A 47 -24.28 3.04 6.13
CA PRO A 47 -23.62 1.86 5.59
C PRO A 47 -22.11 2.09 5.50
N TYR A 48 -21.34 0.99 5.60
CA TYR A 48 -19.90 1.05 5.37
C TYR A 48 -19.64 1.38 3.89
N ILE A 49 -18.92 2.48 3.64
CA ILE A 49 -18.43 2.82 2.32
C ILE A 49 -16.91 2.63 2.35
N PRO A 50 -16.32 1.84 1.43
CA PRO A 50 -14.87 1.77 1.30
C PRO A 50 -14.27 3.17 1.11
N SER A 51 -13.17 3.44 1.81
CA SER A 51 -12.44 4.71 1.72
C SER A 51 -12.28 5.15 0.26
N GLY A 52 -12.75 6.37 -0.05
CA GLY A 52 -12.87 6.87 -1.40
C GLY A 52 -13.31 8.33 -1.45
N PHE A 53 -13.46 8.89 -2.65
CA PHE A 53 -14.03 10.23 -2.84
C PHE A 53 -15.40 10.39 -2.16
N GLU A 54 -16.30 9.43 -2.35
CA GLU A 54 -17.66 9.50 -1.79
C GLU A 54 -17.64 9.45 -0.25
N ASP A 55 -16.74 8.65 0.34
CA ASP A 55 -16.55 8.58 1.79
C ASP A 55 -15.96 9.89 2.35
N GLU A 56 -15.02 10.51 1.64
CA GLU A 56 -14.42 11.79 2.06
C GLU A 56 -15.45 12.93 2.08
N VAL A 57 -16.27 13.04 1.02
CA VAL A 57 -17.35 14.04 0.97
C VAL A 57 -18.37 13.78 2.07
N ARG A 58 -18.74 12.51 2.29
CA ARG A 58 -19.68 12.13 3.35
C ARG A 58 -19.15 12.50 4.74
N ASN A 59 -17.89 12.16 5.02
CA ASN A 59 -17.26 12.46 6.30
C ASN A 59 -17.18 13.97 6.53
N LEU A 60 -16.79 14.75 5.52
CA LEU A 60 -16.79 16.20 5.59
C LEU A 60 -18.20 16.74 5.93
N LEU A 61 -19.21 16.41 5.11
CA LEU A 61 -20.56 16.95 5.26
C LEU A 61 -21.31 16.51 6.52
N LEU A 62 -20.90 15.40 7.13
CA LEU A 62 -21.55 14.81 8.30
C LEU A 62 -20.77 14.97 9.61
N SER A 63 -19.50 15.38 9.56
CA SER A 63 -18.69 15.62 10.77
C SER A 63 -18.72 17.08 11.24
N GLU A 64 -19.18 17.99 10.40
CA GLU A 64 -19.15 19.42 10.66
C GLU A 64 -20.57 20.03 10.60
N ASP A 65 -20.79 21.12 11.36
CA ASP A 65 -21.99 21.96 11.30
C ASP A 65 -22.04 22.79 10.01
N ILE A 66 -21.92 22.11 8.87
CA ILE A 66 -21.88 22.71 7.55
C ILE A 66 -23.26 23.28 7.22
N GLN A 67 -23.30 24.59 7.02
CA GLN A 67 -24.48 25.25 6.50
C GLN A 67 -24.70 24.85 5.04
N PRO A 68 -25.95 24.56 4.63
CA PRO A 68 -26.28 24.32 3.24
C PRO A 68 -25.78 25.48 2.35
N LEU A 69 -25.18 25.11 1.23
CA LEU A 69 -24.69 26.05 0.23
C LEU A 69 -25.83 26.48 -0.70
N ASP A 70 -25.68 27.65 -1.32
CA ASP A 70 -26.57 28.10 -2.40
C ASP A 70 -26.33 27.29 -3.69
N ASP A 71 -27.31 27.33 -4.59
CA ASP A 71 -27.30 26.53 -5.82
C ASP A 71 -26.09 26.84 -6.73
N ASP A 72 -25.61 28.10 -6.77
CA ASP A 72 -24.46 28.50 -7.60
C ASP A 72 -23.16 27.93 -7.03
N SER A 73 -23.02 27.94 -5.70
CA SER A 73 -21.90 27.31 -5.00
C SER A 73 -21.88 25.79 -5.20
N VAL A 74 -23.04 25.13 -5.11
CA VAL A 74 -23.19 23.68 -5.37
C VAL A 74 -22.80 23.34 -6.81
N ALA A 75 -23.26 24.13 -7.80
CA ALA A 75 -22.91 23.94 -9.20
C ALA A 75 -21.40 24.14 -9.48
N THR A 76 -20.77 25.09 -8.78
CA THR A 76 -19.33 25.33 -8.87
C THR A 76 -18.53 24.15 -8.31
N ILE A 77 -18.91 23.63 -7.14
CA ILE A 77 -18.29 22.43 -6.55
C ILE A 77 -18.44 21.20 -7.46
N HIS A 78 -19.62 21.01 -8.05
CA HIS A 78 -19.85 19.93 -9.03
C HIS A 78 -18.88 20.04 -10.21
N SER A 79 -18.73 21.24 -10.77
CA SER A 79 -17.81 21.51 -11.87
C SER A 79 -16.36 21.26 -11.49
N ILE A 80 -15.94 21.68 -10.29
CA ILE A 80 -14.59 21.43 -9.75
C ILE A 80 -14.30 19.92 -9.70
N PHE A 81 -15.20 19.13 -9.12
CA PHE A 81 -14.99 17.68 -9.02
C PHE A 81 -15.03 16.98 -10.36
N LEU A 82 -15.96 17.36 -11.25
CA LEU A 82 -16.03 16.79 -12.59
C LEU A 82 -14.73 17.03 -13.38
N SER A 83 -14.23 18.27 -13.38
CA SER A 83 -12.95 18.61 -14.00
C SER A 83 -11.78 17.84 -13.35
N GLY A 84 -11.78 17.71 -12.02
CA GLY A 84 -10.77 16.91 -11.31
C GLY A 84 -10.74 15.44 -11.73
N PHE A 85 -11.91 14.80 -11.85
CA PHE A 85 -11.98 13.41 -12.31
C PHE A 85 -11.62 13.22 -13.79
N GLN A 86 -11.82 14.26 -14.62
CA GLN A 86 -11.44 14.30 -16.03
C GLN A 86 -9.96 14.62 -16.24
N GLY A 87 -9.24 15.04 -15.20
CA GLY A 87 -7.83 15.47 -15.28
C GLY A 87 -7.65 16.86 -15.89
N ASP A 88 -8.71 17.68 -15.96
CA ASP A 88 -8.62 19.06 -16.45
C ASP A 88 -8.18 20.01 -15.32
N VAL A 89 -6.89 19.94 -14.99
CA VAL A 89 -6.28 20.73 -13.91
C VAL A 89 -6.38 22.24 -14.17
N ALA A 90 -6.37 22.66 -15.43
CA ALA A 90 -6.51 24.07 -15.80
C ALA A 90 -7.91 24.60 -15.47
N ALA A 91 -8.96 23.82 -15.77
CA ALA A 91 -10.33 24.15 -15.39
C ALA A 91 -10.50 24.17 -13.86
N VAL A 92 -9.94 23.18 -13.14
CA VAL A 92 -9.98 23.16 -11.67
C VAL A 92 -9.38 24.44 -11.09
N ARG A 93 -8.18 24.84 -11.53
CA ARG A 93 -7.51 26.06 -11.05
C ARG A 93 -8.36 27.30 -11.30
N LYS A 94 -8.87 27.47 -12.52
CA LYS A 94 -9.72 28.62 -12.88
C LYS A 94 -10.97 28.70 -12.00
N LEU A 95 -11.61 27.56 -11.73
CA LEU A 95 -12.81 27.50 -10.89
C LEU A 95 -12.47 27.88 -9.44
N ILE A 96 -11.41 27.30 -8.87
CA ILE A 96 -10.96 27.60 -7.50
C ILE A 96 -10.60 29.09 -7.35
N ASP A 97 -9.83 29.66 -8.29
CA ASP A 97 -9.42 31.08 -8.24
C ASP A 97 -10.62 32.04 -8.24
N SER A 98 -11.75 31.63 -8.83
CA SER A 98 -12.99 32.40 -8.88
C SER A 98 -13.93 32.18 -7.70
N PHE A 99 -13.64 31.20 -6.84
CA PHE A 99 -14.58 30.71 -5.84
C PHE A 99 -14.20 31.15 -4.42
N SER A 100 -15.00 32.03 -3.81
CA SER A 100 -14.71 32.69 -2.53
C SER A 100 -15.09 31.88 -1.28
N MET A 101 -15.25 30.56 -1.41
CA MET A 101 -15.68 29.68 -0.33
C MET A 101 -14.53 29.11 0.50
N ASN A 102 -14.85 28.61 1.71
CA ASN A 102 -13.88 27.86 2.51
C ASN A 102 -13.31 26.71 1.67
N SER A 103 -11.98 26.66 1.54
CA SER A 103 -11.30 25.74 0.66
C SER A 103 -11.41 24.28 1.11
N GLU A 104 -11.67 24.02 2.38
CA GLU A 104 -11.84 22.65 2.90
C GLU A 104 -13.00 21.91 2.22
N TYR A 105 -14.04 22.63 1.76
CA TYR A 105 -15.20 22.04 1.08
C TYR A 105 -14.85 21.28 -0.20
N TYR A 106 -13.81 21.70 -0.90
CA TYR A 106 -13.45 21.10 -2.19
C TYR A 106 -12.03 20.56 -2.20
N LEU A 107 -11.10 21.10 -1.42
CA LEU A 107 -9.71 20.63 -1.42
C LEU A 107 -9.56 19.22 -0.85
N ARG A 108 -10.31 18.85 0.20
CA ARG A 108 -10.25 17.50 0.78
C ARG A 108 -10.74 16.42 -0.21
N PRO A 109 -11.93 16.56 -0.83
CA PRO A 109 -12.35 15.63 -1.87
C PRO A 109 -11.47 15.66 -3.13
N LEU A 110 -10.97 16.83 -3.56
CA LEU A 110 -10.02 16.93 -4.68
C LEU A 110 -8.70 16.21 -4.39
N MET A 111 -8.19 16.33 -3.16
CA MET A 111 -7.01 15.60 -2.70
C MET A 111 -7.22 14.09 -2.87
N ARG A 112 -8.42 13.60 -2.52
CA ARG A 112 -8.79 12.20 -2.72
C ARG A 112 -8.81 11.80 -4.19
N ILE A 113 -9.42 12.62 -5.05
CA ILE A 113 -9.43 12.42 -6.51
C ILE A 113 -8.00 12.34 -7.05
N SER A 114 -7.14 13.30 -6.67
CA SER A 114 -5.75 13.36 -7.12
C SER A 114 -4.96 12.11 -6.74
N THR A 115 -5.20 11.57 -5.54
CA THR A 115 -4.53 10.37 -5.02
C THR A 115 -5.00 9.10 -5.73
N GLU A 116 -6.31 8.95 -5.92
CA GLU A 116 -6.91 7.81 -6.62
C GLU A 116 -6.49 7.75 -8.09
N LYS A 117 -6.41 8.92 -8.75
CA LYS A 117 -5.99 9.05 -10.15
C LYS A 117 -4.48 9.07 -10.34
N GLY A 118 -3.72 9.36 -9.28
CA GLY A 118 -2.29 9.58 -9.40
C GLY A 118 -1.89 10.88 -10.09
N ASP A 119 -2.77 11.87 -10.09
CA ASP A 119 -2.56 13.14 -10.75
C ASP A 119 -1.76 14.10 -9.86
N ALA A 120 -0.45 14.16 -10.10
CA ALA A 120 0.47 15.03 -9.38
C ALA A 120 0.17 16.53 -9.58
N GLN A 121 -0.39 16.91 -10.73
CA GLN A 121 -0.69 18.33 -11.01
C GLN A 121 -1.94 18.75 -10.24
N LEU A 122 -2.97 17.89 -10.18
CA LEU A 122 -4.13 18.13 -9.33
C LEU A 122 -3.75 18.13 -7.84
N LEU A 123 -2.86 17.23 -7.42
CA LEU A 123 -2.30 17.21 -6.06
C LEU A 123 -1.66 18.56 -5.70
N ARG A 124 -0.82 19.09 -6.61
CA ARG A 124 -0.15 20.38 -6.46
C ARG A 124 -1.15 21.52 -6.31
N VAL A 125 -2.19 21.57 -7.14
CA VAL A 125 -3.27 22.56 -7.01
C VAL A 125 -3.89 22.53 -5.61
N CYS A 126 -4.06 21.34 -5.01
CA CYS A 126 -4.61 21.24 -3.67
C CYS A 126 -3.70 21.91 -2.62
N PHE A 127 -2.40 21.64 -2.66
CA PHE A 127 -1.43 22.25 -1.73
C PHE A 127 -1.26 23.76 -1.94
N GLU A 128 -1.19 24.22 -3.19
CA GLU A 128 -1.08 25.66 -3.51
C GLU A 128 -2.27 26.47 -2.99
N ASN A 129 -3.44 25.84 -2.87
CA ASN A 129 -4.66 26.46 -2.35
C ASN A 129 -4.85 26.26 -0.82
N GLY A 130 -3.79 25.85 -0.12
CA GLY A 130 -3.77 25.85 1.35
C GLY A 130 -4.21 24.54 1.99
N PHE A 131 -4.30 23.43 1.25
CA PHE A 131 -4.50 22.13 1.88
C PHE A 131 -3.31 21.81 2.79
N SER A 132 -3.57 21.71 4.10
CA SER A 132 -2.58 21.25 5.09
C SER A 132 -2.90 19.80 5.43
N GLY A 133 -2.05 18.86 5.01
CA GLY A 133 -2.26 17.41 5.18
C GLY A 133 -2.20 16.90 6.63
N THR A 134 -2.44 17.77 7.62
CA THR A 134 -2.25 17.52 9.05
C THR A 134 -3.54 17.24 9.82
N SER A 135 -4.74 17.58 9.29
CA SER A 135 -5.95 17.64 10.13
C SER A 135 -6.91 16.45 10.00
N TYR A 136 -6.89 15.65 8.93
CA TYR A 136 -7.92 14.60 8.80
C TYR A 136 -7.59 13.42 7.89
N LEU A 137 -6.96 13.64 6.74
CA LEU A 137 -6.49 12.54 5.91
C LEU A 137 -5.35 11.88 6.67
N ASP A 138 -5.63 10.71 7.26
CA ASP A 138 -4.58 9.87 7.81
C ASP A 138 -3.54 9.74 6.70
N SER A 139 -2.42 10.35 6.97
CA SER A 139 -1.32 10.43 6.04
C SER A 139 -0.83 9.03 5.59
N GLU A 140 -1.15 7.97 6.33
CA GLU A 140 -1.04 6.58 5.89
C GLU A 140 -2.03 6.24 4.77
N HIS A 141 -3.28 6.69 4.85
CA HIS A 141 -4.31 6.49 3.83
C HIS A 141 -3.94 7.13 2.49
N LEU A 142 -3.34 8.33 2.49
CA LEU A 142 -2.87 8.97 1.25
C LEU A 142 -1.85 8.09 0.51
N LEU A 143 -0.82 7.63 1.23
CA LEU A 143 0.23 6.78 0.65
C LEU A 143 -0.31 5.38 0.29
N ARG A 144 -1.16 4.80 1.15
CA ARG A 144 -1.78 3.49 0.93
C ARG A 144 -2.68 3.47 -0.30
N SER A 145 -3.49 4.50 -0.50
CA SER A 145 -4.35 4.62 -1.68
C SER A 145 -3.53 4.67 -2.97
N ARG A 146 -2.33 5.27 -2.93
CA ARG A 146 -1.45 5.40 -4.10
C ARG A 146 -0.76 4.09 -4.50
N VAL A 147 -0.45 3.20 -3.55
CA VAL A 147 0.16 1.89 -3.83
C VAL A 147 -0.61 1.11 -4.90
N HIS A 148 -1.92 1.30 -4.99
CA HIS A 148 -2.78 0.58 -5.93
C HIS A 148 -3.05 1.30 -7.26
N SER A 149 -2.58 2.54 -7.47
CA SER A 149 -3.01 3.38 -8.61
C SER A 149 -1.92 3.70 -9.65
N ASN A 150 -0.91 2.84 -9.83
CA ASN A 150 0.24 3.07 -10.72
C ASN A 150 1.06 4.31 -10.31
N PRO A 151 1.88 4.19 -9.26
CA PRO A 151 2.58 5.30 -8.64
C PRO A 151 3.68 5.90 -9.52
N THR A 152 3.88 7.21 -9.38
CA THR A 152 4.86 7.99 -10.12
C THR A 152 5.67 8.84 -9.14
N THR A 153 6.94 9.10 -9.46
CA THR A 153 7.80 9.98 -8.65
C THR A 153 7.29 11.41 -8.61
N ALA A 154 6.64 11.88 -9.68
CA ALA A 154 6.06 13.23 -9.76
C ALA A 154 5.07 13.53 -8.61
N TRP A 155 4.35 12.52 -8.11
CA TRP A 155 3.45 12.69 -6.97
C TRP A 155 4.22 12.82 -5.65
N LEU A 156 5.31 12.07 -5.50
CA LEU A 156 6.23 12.19 -4.36
C LEU A 156 6.98 13.53 -4.36
N ASP A 157 7.36 14.03 -5.54
CA ASP A 157 7.99 15.34 -5.70
C ASP A 157 7.11 16.45 -5.14
N VAL A 158 5.79 16.40 -5.42
CA VAL A 158 4.84 17.38 -4.87
C VAL A 158 4.77 17.28 -3.35
N LEU A 159 4.64 16.07 -2.79
CA LEU A 159 4.64 15.91 -1.33
C LEU A 159 5.93 16.46 -0.69
N PHE A 160 7.08 16.18 -1.28
CA PHE A 160 8.37 16.65 -0.79
C PHE A 160 8.51 18.17 -0.90
N GLU A 161 8.11 18.77 -2.03
CA GLU A 161 8.17 20.21 -2.26
C GLU A 161 7.35 20.99 -1.24
N PHE A 162 6.14 20.52 -0.94
CA PHE A 162 5.25 21.10 0.06
C PHE A 162 5.56 20.66 1.49
N ASP A 163 6.72 20.04 1.70
CA ASP A 163 7.23 19.60 3.01
C ASP A 163 6.22 18.75 3.78
N PHE A 164 5.52 17.85 3.07
CA PHE A 164 4.55 16.94 3.65
C PHE A 164 5.18 16.16 4.81
N ARG A 165 4.60 16.27 6.01
CA ARG A 165 5.17 15.74 7.25
C ARG A 165 6.64 16.07 7.46
N GLN A 166 7.07 17.26 7.09
CA GLN A 166 8.47 17.69 7.23
C GLN A 166 9.44 16.82 6.40
N TRP A 167 9.02 16.20 5.30
CA TRP A 167 9.93 15.35 4.49
C TRP A 167 11.16 16.11 3.96
N ARG A 168 11.00 17.40 3.68
CA ARG A 168 12.08 18.25 3.19
C ARG A 168 12.87 18.88 4.33
N THR A 169 12.22 19.24 5.43
CA THR A 169 12.87 19.91 6.57
C THR A 169 13.43 18.96 7.63
N ASP A 170 12.91 17.73 7.72
CA ASP A 170 13.36 16.64 8.59
C ASP A 170 13.40 15.30 7.80
N PRO A 171 14.53 14.97 7.16
CA PRO A 171 14.68 13.72 6.40
C PRO A 171 14.45 12.44 7.22
N GLN A 172 14.47 12.49 8.56
CA GLN A 172 14.13 11.32 9.39
C GLN A 172 12.67 10.90 9.21
N GLN A 173 11.79 11.81 8.78
CA GLN A 173 10.38 11.54 8.50
C GLN A 173 10.19 10.64 7.27
N LEU A 174 11.13 10.67 6.31
CA LEU A 174 11.18 9.70 5.21
C LEU A 174 11.62 8.31 5.70
N GLY A 175 12.41 8.25 6.78
CA GLY A 175 12.85 7.01 7.44
C GLY A 175 11.81 6.38 8.37
N GLN A 176 10.67 7.05 8.60
CA GLN A 176 9.59 6.47 9.40
C GLN A 176 8.87 5.35 8.66
N TRP A 177 8.47 4.33 9.41
CA TRP A 177 7.84 3.12 8.86
C TRP A 177 6.59 3.42 8.05
N ARG A 178 5.76 4.38 8.47
CA ARG A 178 4.55 4.81 7.76
C ARG A 178 4.84 5.45 6.40
N THR A 179 6.07 5.88 6.13
CA THR A 179 6.45 6.52 4.87
C THR A 179 7.07 5.49 3.94
N TRP A 180 8.22 4.92 4.33
CA TRP A 180 9.00 4.11 3.40
C TRP A 180 8.23 2.87 2.94
N HIS A 181 7.37 2.26 3.77
CA HIS A 181 6.77 0.97 3.39
C HIS A 181 5.89 1.14 2.15
N HIS A 182 5.05 2.17 2.15
CA HIS A 182 4.24 2.50 0.99
C HIS A 182 5.09 2.86 -0.22
N VAL A 183 6.15 3.65 -0.05
CA VAL A 183 7.03 4.05 -1.16
C VAL A 183 7.75 2.86 -1.79
N LEU A 184 8.14 1.85 -1.02
CA LEU A 184 8.71 0.61 -1.57
C LEU A 184 7.69 -0.19 -2.39
N TYR A 185 6.42 -0.21 -1.97
CA TYR A 185 5.35 -0.84 -2.76
C TYR A 185 4.99 -0.06 -4.02
N MET A 186 5.40 1.21 -4.08
CA MET A 186 5.29 2.00 -5.30
C MET A 186 6.32 1.59 -6.37
N GLY A 187 7.24 0.68 -6.05
CA GLY A 187 8.16 0.09 -7.01
C GLY A 187 9.55 0.74 -7.02
N ALA A 188 10.38 0.25 -7.94
CA ALA A 188 11.80 0.57 -8.00
C ALA A 188 12.09 2.07 -8.17
N GLU A 189 11.36 2.78 -9.06
CA GLU A 189 11.59 4.21 -9.29
C GLU A 189 11.28 5.06 -8.05
N CYS A 190 10.16 4.78 -7.37
CA CYS A 190 9.80 5.46 -6.14
C CYS A 190 10.78 5.12 -5.00
N THR A 191 11.33 3.91 -5.01
CA THR A 191 12.39 3.50 -4.07
C THR A 191 13.69 4.28 -4.30
N ARG A 192 14.11 4.46 -5.56
CA ARG A 192 15.28 5.30 -5.90
C ARG A 192 15.04 6.74 -5.44
N TRP A 193 13.87 7.29 -5.77
CA TRP A 193 13.45 8.61 -5.33
C TRP A 193 13.57 8.76 -3.81
N TRP A 194 13.07 7.79 -3.04
CA TRP A 194 13.15 7.83 -1.58
C TRP A 194 14.60 7.85 -1.09
N ILE A 195 15.48 7.04 -1.67
CA ILE A 195 16.92 7.01 -1.34
C ILE A 195 17.58 8.36 -1.67
N GLU A 196 17.29 8.93 -2.84
CA GLU A 196 17.87 10.19 -3.32
C GLU A 196 17.47 11.38 -2.43
N HIS A 197 16.27 11.35 -1.86
CA HIS A 197 15.74 12.40 -0.97
C HIS A 197 16.10 12.19 0.51
N GLY A 198 17.07 11.31 0.80
CA GLY A 198 17.57 11.10 2.17
C GLY A 198 16.81 10.06 2.99
N GLY A 199 15.87 9.35 2.37
CA GLY A 199 15.20 8.21 2.97
C GLY A 199 16.20 7.12 3.35
N ARG A 200 16.25 6.77 4.63
CA ARG A 200 17.14 5.74 5.16
C ARG A 200 16.40 4.91 6.22
N THR A 201 16.74 3.63 6.31
CA THR A 201 16.42 2.81 7.48
C THR A 201 17.69 2.11 7.96
N PRO A 202 17.86 1.90 9.27
CA PRO A 202 19.05 1.23 9.78
C PRO A 202 19.11 -0.26 9.40
N ARG A 203 17.97 -0.90 9.13
CA ARG A 203 17.87 -2.33 8.80
C ARG A 203 16.69 -2.60 7.88
N VAL A 204 16.86 -3.53 6.94
CA VAL A 204 15.77 -3.94 6.05
C VAL A 204 14.63 -4.63 6.81
N ARG A 205 14.89 -5.22 7.99
CA ARG A 205 13.94 -6.07 8.71
C ARG A 205 12.58 -5.39 8.90
N GLY A 206 12.59 -4.13 9.36
CA GLY A 206 11.38 -3.33 9.50
C GLY A 206 10.59 -3.21 8.20
N LEU A 207 11.26 -3.24 7.04
CA LEU A 207 10.65 -3.08 5.72
C LEU A 207 9.56 -4.11 5.41
N PHE A 208 9.78 -5.33 5.88
CA PHE A 208 8.92 -6.46 5.54
C PHE A 208 8.07 -6.94 6.71
N GLU A 209 8.30 -6.41 7.91
CA GLU A 209 7.58 -6.81 9.12
C GLU A 209 6.08 -6.65 8.96
N HIS A 210 5.58 -5.49 8.48
CA HIS A 210 4.14 -5.16 8.41
C HIS A 210 3.51 -5.29 7.01
N ALA A 211 4.24 -5.91 6.11
CA ALA A 211 3.96 -5.97 4.69
C ALA A 211 2.70 -6.79 4.34
N ARG A 212 1.61 -6.12 3.92
CA ARG A 212 0.50 -6.79 3.20
C ARG A 212 0.84 -7.12 1.73
N GLY A 213 2.06 -6.85 1.28
CA GLY A 213 2.50 -7.09 -0.10
C GLY A 213 3.99 -7.39 -0.20
N TRP A 214 4.43 -7.86 -1.36
CA TRP A 214 5.85 -8.05 -1.69
C TRP A 214 6.26 -7.03 -2.75
N PRO A 215 7.32 -6.21 -2.55
CA PRO A 215 7.63 -5.11 -3.47
C PRO A 215 8.27 -5.57 -4.79
N GLY A 216 8.60 -6.87 -4.89
CA GLY A 216 9.11 -7.50 -6.12
C GLY A 216 10.60 -7.26 -6.38
N ALA A 217 11.15 -8.10 -7.27
CA ALA A 217 12.56 -8.07 -7.67
C ALA A 217 13.10 -6.70 -8.11
N PRO A 218 12.38 -5.85 -8.87
CA PRO A 218 12.91 -4.55 -9.28
C PRO A 218 13.22 -3.64 -8.07
N THR A 219 12.36 -3.63 -7.07
CA THR A 219 12.56 -2.83 -5.85
C THR A 219 13.69 -3.40 -5.00
N VAL A 220 13.72 -4.73 -4.82
CA VAL A 220 14.80 -5.39 -4.06
C VAL A 220 16.16 -5.16 -4.71
N ARG A 221 16.23 -5.11 -6.06
CA ARG A 221 17.45 -4.77 -6.78
C ARG A 221 17.98 -3.39 -6.43
N VAL A 222 17.12 -2.36 -6.42
CA VAL A 222 17.52 -1.00 -6.05
C VAL A 222 18.08 -0.96 -4.62
N LEU A 223 17.43 -1.66 -3.70
CA LEU A 223 17.87 -1.74 -2.31
C LEU A 223 19.21 -2.48 -2.19
N LEU A 224 19.38 -3.58 -2.91
CA LEU A 224 20.62 -4.35 -2.95
C LEU A 224 21.79 -3.56 -3.53
N ASP A 225 21.57 -2.86 -4.65
CA ASP A 225 22.58 -2.03 -5.30
C ASP A 225 23.03 -0.88 -4.38
N GLN A 226 22.12 -0.32 -3.59
CA GLN A 226 22.40 0.81 -2.70
C GLN A 226 23.04 0.41 -1.36
N PHE A 227 22.57 -0.68 -0.75
CA PHE A 227 22.91 -1.02 0.65
C PHE A 227 23.77 -2.28 0.78
N GLY A 228 23.92 -3.07 -0.28
CA GLY A 228 24.65 -4.34 -0.26
C GLY A 228 23.85 -5.48 0.37
N VAL A 229 24.36 -6.71 0.19
CA VAL A 229 23.66 -7.93 0.66
C VAL A 229 23.57 -8.00 2.18
N ASP A 230 24.58 -7.50 2.91
CA ASP A 230 24.63 -7.52 4.38
C ASP A 230 23.49 -6.74 5.03
N TRP A 231 22.91 -5.77 4.31
CA TRP A 231 21.75 -5.03 4.79
C TRP A 231 20.49 -5.90 4.90
N PHE A 232 20.49 -7.05 4.23
CA PHE A 232 19.45 -8.07 4.30
C PHE A 232 19.65 -9.12 5.38
N ASN A 233 20.72 -9.05 6.17
CA ASN A 233 20.94 -10.01 7.24
C ASN A 233 19.86 -9.87 8.34
N ASP A 234 19.44 -11.00 8.91
CA ASP A 234 18.39 -11.17 9.93
C ASP A 234 17.04 -10.54 9.55
N SER A 235 16.72 -10.51 8.25
CA SER A 235 15.53 -9.81 7.76
C SER A 235 14.37 -10.68 7.37
N GLY A 236 14.62 -11.94 7.03
CA GLY A 236 13.63 -12.79 6.39
C GLY A 236 13.35 -12.47 4.92
N THR A 237 14.10 -11.56 4.27
CA THR A 237 13.81 -11.18 2.87
C THR A 237 13.89 -12.37 1.91
N LEU A 238 14.90 -13.24 2.06
CA LEU A 238 15.03 -14.43 1.23
C LEU A 238 13.85 -15.40 1.43
N GLN A 239 13.46 -15.63 2.68
CA GLN A 239 12.34 -16.47 3.09
C GLN A 239 11.01 -15.93 2.55
N LEU A 240 10.83 -14.61 2.61
CA LEU A 240 9.65 -13.93 2.07
C LEU A 240 9.60 -13.98 0.55
N ALA A 241 10.73 -13.83 -0.15
CA ALA A 241 10.80 -13.99 -1.60
C ALA A 241 10.34 -15.39 -2.02
N VAL A 242 10.79 -16.43 -1.28
CA VAL A 242 10.34 -17.81 -1.48
C VAL A 242 8.85 -17.96 -1.23
N LYS A 243 8.34 -17.46 -0.09
CA LYS A 243 6.90 -17.51 0.25
C LYS A 243 6.02 -16.84 -0.81
N ASN A 244 6.51 -15.77 -1.43
CA ASN A 244 5.80 -15.03 -2.49
C ASN A 244 6.04 -15.59 -3.90
N HIS A 245 6.71 -16.75 -4.03
CA HIS A 245 7.08 -17.35 -5.31
C HIS A 245 7.92 -16.43 -6.23
N ASP A 246 8.63 -15.45 -5.67
CA ASP A 246 9.49 -14.54 -6.43
C ASP A 246 10.88 -15.14 -6.62
N PHE A 247 10.98 -16.04 -7.61
CA PHE A 247 12.22 -16.71 -7.96
C PHE A 247 13.34 -15.74 -8.39
N GLU A 248 12.99 -14.63 -9.04
CA GLU A 248 13.98 -13.65 -9.50
C GLU A 248 14.65 -12.95 -8.31
N THR A 249 13.88 -12.59 -7.27
CA THR A 249 14.49 -12.06 -6.04
C THR A 249 15.32 -13.11 -5.32
N VAL A 250 14.84 -14.36 -5.21
CA VAL A 250 15.62 -15.45 -4.60
C VAL A 250 16.98 -15.60 -5.30
N LYS A 251 16.96 -15.70 -6.63
CA LYS A 251 18.18 -15.80 -7.43
C LYS A 251 19.12 -14.63 -7.17
N MET A 252 18.60 -13.41 -7.24
CA MET A 252 19.38 -12.18 -7.06
C MET A 252 20.07 -12.11 -5.69
N LEU A 253 19.36 -12.44 -4.60
CA LEU A 253 19.92 -12.40 -3.25
C LEU A 253 20.99 -13.48 -3.06
N VAL A 254 20.74 -14.71 -3.53
CA VAL A 254 21.70 -15.82 -3.43
C VAL A 254 22.96 -15.53 -4.25
N GLU A 255 22.82 -15.04 -5.48
CA GLU A 255 23.96 -14.66 -6.33
C GLU A 255 24.76 -13.48 -5.74
N ALA A 256 24.12 -12.62 -4.95
CA ALA A 256 24.77 -11.55 -4.22
C ALA A 256 25.46 -12.00 -2.91
N GLY A 257 25.34 -13.28 -2.55
CA GLY A 257 26.00 -13.86 -1.37
C GLY A 257 25.14 -13.93 -0.12
N ALA A 258 23.81 -13.83 -0.22
CA ALA A 258 22.93 -14.03 0.93
C ALA A 258 23.07 -15.45 1.48
N ASP A 259 23.09 -15.59 2.81
CA ASP A 259 23.16 -16.90 3.46
C ASP A 259 21.83 -17.67 3.29
N VAL A 260 21.85 -18.71 2.47
CA VAL A 260 20.68 -19.57 2.21
C VAL A 260 20.23 -20.38 3.43
N ASN A 261 21.09 -20.49 4.44
CA ASN A 261 20.84 -21.16 5.71
C ASN A 261 20.62 -20.18 6.86
N GLU A 262 20.43 -18.90 6.57
CA GLU A 262 20.23 -17.87 7.59
C GLU A 262 19.09 -18.24 8.55
N ASP A 263 19.43 -18.23 9.84
CA ASP A 263 18.47 -18.28 10.94
C ASP A 263 17.97 -16.86 11.22
N VAL A 264 16.74 -16.59 10.80
CA VAL A 264 16.08 -15.30 11.05
C VAL A 264 15.55 -15.30 12.46
N THR A 265 15.93 -14.31 13.25
CA THR A 265 15.43 -14.13 14.61
C THR A 265 13.92 -13.98 14.58
N ASP A 266 13.22 -14.70 15.47
CA ASP A 266 11.77 -14.57 15.61
C ASP A 266 11.36 -13.10 15.76
N TRP A 267 10.32 -12.71 15.04
CA TRP A 267 9.77 -11.36 15.07
C TRP A 267 9.02 -11.06 16.37
N GLN A 268 8.87 -12.05 17.27
CA GLN A 268 8.21 -11.93 18.58
C GLN A 268 6.77 -11.40 18.49
N MET A 269 6.18 -11.42 17.29
CA MET A 269 4.81 -11.00 17.03
C MET A 269 3.88 -12.20 17.17
N ASP A 270 2.64 -11.95 17.59
CA ASP A 270 1.61 -12.94 17.90
C ASP A 270 1.63 -14.16 16.95
N VAL A 271 1.91 -15.33 17.52
CA VAL A 271 2.06 -16.66 16.86
C VAL A 271 0.84 -17.05 16.03
N ARG A 272 -0.29 -16.34 16.18
CA ARG A 272 -1.53 -16.54 15.42
C ARG A 272 -1.46 -15.99 14.00
N GLU A 273 -0.55 -15.05 13.72
CA GLU A 273 -0.38 -14.52 12.37
C GLU A 273 0.61 -15.36 11.57
N HIS A 274 0.23 -15.77 10.36
CA HIS A 274 1.00 -16.59 9.42
C HIS A 274 2.21 -15.83 8.83
N ARG A 275 3.02 -15.19 9.66
CA ARG A 275 4.28 -14.57 9.24
C ARG A 275 5.41 -15.59 9.34
N ALA A 276 6.52 -15.29 8.69
CA ALA A 276 7.64 -16.21 8.59
C ALA A 276 8.08 -16.60 10.01
N ALA A 277 7.62 -17.76 10.49
CA ALA A 277 8.30 -18.48 11.56
C ALA A 277 9.80 -18.53 11.18
N PRO A 278 10.72 -18.66 12.15
CA PRO A 278 12.16 -18.75 11.93
C PRO A 278 12.53 -20.02 11.15
N LEU A 279 12.09 -20.10 9.91
CA LEU A 279 12.24 -21.20 8.98
C LEU A 279 13.25 -20.77 7.93
N SER A 280 14.16 -21.65 7.59
CA SER A 280 15.11 -21.40 6.51
C SER A 280 14.39 -21.21 5.17
N ALA A 281 15.08 -20.61 4.19
CA ALA A 281 14.54 -20.42 2.84
C ALA A 281 14.10 -21.75 2.20
N LEU A 282 14.85 -22.83 2.41
CA LEU A 282 14.51 -24.15 1.89
C LEU A 282 13.24 -24.72 2.52
N HIS A 283 13.03 -24.50 3.82
CA HIS A 283 11.80 -24.89 4.48
C HIS A 283 10.61 -24.11 3.90
N MET A 284 10.73 -22.79 3.70
CA MET A 284 9.69 -22.01 3.03
C MET A 284 9.39 -22.54 1.62
N ALA A 285 10.38 -23.03 0.88
CA ALA A 285 10.19 -23.56 -0.47
C ALA A 285 9.35 -24.85 -0.49
N VAL A 286 9.50 -25.69 0.54
CA VAL A 286 8.65 -26.88 0.76
C VAL A 286 7.20 -26.46 1.03
N PHE A 287 6.97 -25.49 1.91
CA PHE A 287 5.62 -24.97 2.17
C PHE A 287 5.00 -24.26 0.97
N ALA A 288 5.80 -23.57 0.17
CA ALA A 288 5.39 -22.99 -1.09
C ALA A 288 5.17 -24.04 -2.18
N LYS A 289 5.46 -25.34 -1.95
CA LYS A 289 5.30 -26.41 -2.95
C LYS A 289 6.04 -26.10 -4.27
N SER A 290 7.19 -25.44 -4.15
CA SER A 290 7.94 -24.91 -5.30
C SER A 290 9.16 -25.76 -5.59
N GLU A 291 9.01 -26.80 -6.41
CA GLU A 291 10.11 -27.67 -6.84
C GLU A 291 11.30 -26.87 -7.40
N LYS A 292 11.01 -25.85 -8.23
CA LYS A 292 12.03 -24.97 -8.82
C LYS A 292 12.87 -24.27 -7.74
N MET A 293 12.25 -23.75 -6.68
CA MET A 293 12.96 -23.10 -5.58
C MET A 293 13.71 -24.10 -4.72
N ILE A 294 13.14 -25.29 -4.46
CA ILE A 294 13.81 -26.35 -3.71
C ILE A 294 15.12 -26.75 -4.39
N ARG A 295 15.07 -27.05 -5.69
CA ARG A 295 16.27 -27.42 -6.46
C ARG A 295 17.31 -26.32 -6.43
N TYR A 296 16.91 -25.09 -6.75
CA TYR A 296 17.83 -23.95 -6.79
C TYR A 296 18.50 -23.69 -5.43
N LEU A 297 17.74 -23.69 -4.33
CA LEU A 297 18.29 -23.46 -2.99
C LEU A 297 19.20 -24.61 -2.56
N ALA A 298 18.82 -25.87 -2.83
CA ALA A 298 19.63 -27.05 -2.52
C ALA A 298 20.97 -27.04 -3.29
N GLU A 299 20.95 -26.68 -4.58
CA GLU A 299 22.15 -26.49 -5.41
C GLU A 299 23.10 -25.44 -4.84
N HIS A 300 22.57 -24.44 -4.14
CA HIS A 300 23.34 -23.39 -3.46
C HIS A 300 23.64 -23.70 -1.98
N GLY A 301 23.51 -24.97 -1.57
CA GLY A 301 23.93 -25.43 -0.25
C GLY A 301 22.91 -25.20 0.87
N ALA A 302 21.66 -24.86 0.54
CA ALA A 302 20.61 -24.80 1.55
C ALA A 302 20.33 -26.19 2.15
N LYS A 303 20.16 -26.24 3.47
CA LYS A 303 19.91 -27.46 4.23
C LYS A 303 18.63 -27.33 5.04
N LEU A 304 17.83 -28.38 5.02
CA LEU A 304 16.64 -28.53 5.84
C LEU A 304 17.00 -29.28 7.12
N GLU A 305 16.60 -28.74 8.26
CA GLU A 305 16.78 -29.40 9.55
C GLU A 305 16.07 -30.76 9.58
N ARG A 306 16.76 -31.78 10.07
CA ARG A 306 16.26 -33.18 10.08
C ARG A 306 14.92 -33.33 10.80
N LYS A 307 14.68 -32.53 11.84
CA LYS A 307 13.42 -32.50 12.60
C LYS A 307 12.21 -32.18 11.74
N TYR A 308 12.35 -31.55 10.58
CA TYR A 308 11.25 -31.26 9.66
C TYR A 308 11.07 -32.32 8.57
N VAL A 309 12.07 -33.19 8.36
CA VAL A 309 12.00 -34.33 7.43
C VAL A 309 11.30 -35.52 8.09
N TYR A 310 11.64 -35.75 9.36
CA TYR A 310 11.13 -36.86 10.15
C TYR A 310 10.47 -36.29 11.39
N ILE A 311 9.22 -35.81 11.27
CA ILE A 311 8.41 -35.45 12.43
C ILE A 311 7.64 -36.71 12.86
N PRO A 312 8.06 -37.45 13.90
CA PRO A 312 7.21 -38.44 14.55
C PRO A 312 6.20 -37.79 15.51
N ASP A 313 6.11 -36.46 15.55
CA ASP A 313 5.10 -35.74 16.35
C ASP A 313 3.71 -35.95 15.74
N PRO A 314 2.80 -36.70 16.38
CA PRO A 314 1.46 -36.92 15.88
C PRO A 314 0.63 -35.62 15.79
N TYR A 315 1.08 -34.53 16.42
CA TYR A 315 0.39 -33.24 16.43
C TYR A 315 0.93 -32.22 15.41
N ASN A 316 2.04 -32.52 14.73
CA ASN A 316 2.66 -31.61 13.76
C ASN A 316 3.06 -32.34 12.45
N GLN A 317 2.18 -33.22 11.96
CA GLN A 317 2.41 -33.91 10.71
C GLN A 317 2.21 -32.95 9.53
N LEU A 318 3.24 -32.77 8.71
CA LEU A 318 3.08 -32.16 7.40
C LEU A 318 1.99 -32.92 6.62
N PRO A 319 1.01 -32.23 6.01
CA PRO A 319 0.01 -32.89 5.19
C PRO A 319 0.67 -33.74 4.09
N LYS A 320 0.04 -34.87 3.72
CA LYS A 320 0.64 -35.88 2.83
C LYS A 320 1.13 -35.28 1.51
N GLU A 321 0.47 -34.24 1.02
CA GLU A 321 0.83 -33.55 -0.21
C GLU A 321 2.16 -32.78 -0.15
N TYR A 322 2.70 -32.50 1.04
CA TYR A 322 4.04 -31.91 1.17
C TYR A 322 5.16 -32.95 1.10
N ARG A 323 4.82 -34.23 1.26
CA ARG A 323 5.80 -35.32 1.33
C ARG A 323 6.63 -35.44 0.05
N VAL A 324 6.03 -35.22 -1.12
CA VAL A 324 6.75 -35.21 -2.40
C VAL A 324 7.88 -34.16 -2.45
N PHE A 325 7.67 -33.00 -1.81
CA PHE A 325 8.67 -31.94 -1.75
C PHE A 325 9.76 -32.22 -0.70
N VAL A 326 9.40 -32.85 0.41
CA VAL A 326 10.37 -33.32 1.41
C VAL A 326 11.23 -34.45 0.84
N ASP A 327 10.63 -35.41 0.14
CA ASP A 327 11.33 -36.50 -0.53
C ASP A 327 12.32 -35.96 -1.56
N LEU A 328 11.93 -34.90 -2.31
CA LEU A 328 12.85 -34.19 -3.20
C LEU A 328 14.03 -33.56 -2.45
N VAL A 329 13.82 -32.93 -1.30
CA VAL A 329 14.91 -32.38 -0.46
C VAL A 329 15.88 -33.49 -0.03
N VAL A 330 15.36 -34.68 0.32
CA VAL A 330 16.17 -35.85 0.68
C VAL A 330 16.95 -36.37 -0.53
N GLU A 331 16.30 -36.49 -1.70
CA GLU A 331 16.93 -36.91 -2.96
C GLU A 331 18.10 -35.99 -3.35
N LEU A 332 17.94 -34.69 -3.13
CA LEU A 332 18.97 -33.68 -3.40
C LEU A 332 20.08 -33.63 -2.34
N GLY A 333 20.04 -34.47 -1.30
CA GLY A 333 21.01 -34.44 -0.20
C GLY A 333 20.98 -33.13 0.60
N ALA A 334 19.86 -32.42 0.59
CA ALA A 334 19.68 -31.11 1.19
C ALA A 334 19.11 -31.19 2.62
N VAL A 335 19.49 -32.23 3.38
CA VAL A 335 19.15 -32.40 4.80
C VAL A 335 20.39 -32.14 5.65
N LYS A 336 20.23 -31.41 6.75
CA LYS A 336 21.33 -31.15 7.69
C LYS A 336 21.68 -32.45 8.43
N GLU A 337 22.97 -32.80 8.44
CA GLU A 337 23.47 -33.93 9.22
C GLU A 337 23.33 -33.63 10.72
N GLU A 338 23.01 -34.64 11.52
CA GLU A 338 23.14 -34.51 12.96
C GLU A 338 24.61 -34.30 13.29
N THR A 339 24.97 -33.08 13.69
CA THR A 339 26.24 -32.86 14.39
C THR A 339 26.20 -33.77 15.61
N SER A 340 27.01 -34.83 15.58
CA SER A 340 27.22 -35.72 16.71
C SER A 340 27.79 -34.85 17.84
N LEU A 341 26.93 -34.49 18.79
CA LEU A 341 27.28 -33.69 19.97
C LEU A 341 28.18 -34.49 20.91
#